data_AF-A0A945WTE0-F1
#
_entry.id   AF-A0A945WTE0-F1
#
_cell.length_a   1.000
_cell.length_b   1.000
_cell.length_c   1.000
_cell.angle_alpha   90.00
_cell.angle_beta   90.00
_cell.angle_gamma   90.00
#
_symmetry.space_group_name_H-M   'P 1'
#
loop_
_entity.id
_entity.type
_entity.pdbx_description
1 polymer ?
#
loop_
_entity_poly.entity_id
_entity_poly.type
_entity_poly.pdbx_seq_one_letter_code
_entity_poly.pdbx_strand_id
1 'polypeptide(L)'
;MEKTNFIAAETALLKQLEEIGYQITDLTAEKLAIQRLLQRIRHDNLSTREVTRKNSFDRILIENKILKILKEYGKPVSSKELYDQCCTINHNLKQNTFRSHLHRMKRDMQIQPVKHRRGWWEYPDTE
;
A
#
# COMPACT_ATOMS: atom_id res chain seq x y z
N MET A 1 50.86 -24.82 -34.47
CA MET A 1 50.34 -23.49 -34.12
C MET A 1 48.82 -23.53 -33.85
N GLU A 2 48.04 -24.32 -34.59
CA GLU A 2 46.57 -24.45 -34.39
C GLU A 2 46.14 -25.07 -33.05
N LYS A 3 46.83 -26.10 -32.54
CA LYS A 3 46.50 -26.72 -31.25
C LYS A 3 46.57 -25.75 -30.06
N THR A 4 47.50 -24.80 -30.11
CA THR A 4 47.71 -23.81 -29.03
C THR A 4 46.56 -22.80 -28.97
N ASN A 5 46.02 -22.40 -30.13
CA ASN A 5 44.85 -21.53 -30.21
C ASN A 5 43.57 -22.24 -29.73
N PHE A 6 43.43 -23.54 -30.03
CA PHE A 6 42.29 -24.32 -29.57
C PHE A 6 42.28 -24.44 -28.03
N ILE A 7 43.43 -24.74 -27.42
CA ILE A 7 43.56 -24.84 -25.96
C ILE A 7 43.27 -23.50 -25.29
N ALA A 8 43.72 -22.38 -25.87
CA ALA A 8 43.45 -21.04 -25.34
C ALA A 8 41.96 -20.65 -25.41
N ALA A 9 41.28 -21.01 -26.50
CA ALA A 9 39.84 -20.79 -26.65
C ALA A 9 39.03 -21.66 -25.67
N GLU A 10 39.41 -22.92 -25.50
CA GLU A 10 38.79 -23.85 -24.55
C GLU A 10 38.94 -23.37 -23.11
N THR A 11 40.12 -22.90 -22.70
CA THR A 11 40.33 -22.33 -21.36
C THR A 11 39.54 -21.05 -21.13
N ALA A 12 39.40 -20.19 -22.14
CA ALA A 12 38.58 -18.98 -22.04
C ALA A 12 37.09 -19.32 -21.85
N LEU A 13 36.58 -20.31 -22.59
CA LEU A 13 35.18 -20.77 -22.46
C LEU A 13 34.92 -21.43 -21.10
N LEU A 14 35.86 -22.22 -20.58
CA LEU A 14 35.75 -22.81 -19.24
C LEU A 14 35.66 -21.72 -18.16
N LYS A 15 36.46 -20.67 -18.27
CA LYS A 15 36.42 -19.53 -17.33
C LYS A 15 35.09 -18.78 -17.39
N GLN A 16 34.53 -18.57 -18.59
CA GLN A 16 33.21 -17.95 -18.75
C GLN A 16 32.10 -18.84 -18.15
N LEU A 17 32.20 -20.15 -18.32
CA LEU A 17 31.29 -21.12 -17.69
C LEU A 17 31.34 -21.04 -16.16
N GLU A 18 32.53 -20.90 -15.59
CA GLU A 18 32.74 -20.75 -14.16
C GLU A 18 32.13 -19.44 -13.63
N GLU A 19 32.36 -18.31 -14.33
CA GLU A 19 31.75 -17.01 -13.99
C GLU A 19 30.22 -17.06 -14.04
N ILE A 20 29.64 -17.67 -15.09
CA ILE A 20 28.19 -17.88 -15.18
C ILE A 20 27.70 -18.77 -14.03
N GLY A 21 28.46 -19.80 -13.67
CA GLY A 21 28.18 -20.66 -12.52
C GLY A 21 28.05 -19.86 -11.22
N TYR A 22 28.99 -18.95 -10.96
CA TYR A 22 28.93 -18.08 -9.78
C TYR A 22 27.70 -17.16 -9.79
N GLN A 23 27.38 -16.56 -10.94
CA GLN A 23 26.18 -15.73 -11.08
C GLN A 23 24.89 -16.52 -10.81
N ILE A 24 24.82 -17.77 -11.28
CA ILE A 24 23.69 -18.67 -11.00
C ILE A 24 23.58 -18.94 -9.50
N THR A 25 24.71 -19.16 -8.81
CA THR A 25 24.67 -19.41 -7.36
C THR A 25 24.16 -18.20 -6.58
N ASP A 26 24.62 -16.99 -6.91
CA ASP A 26 24.18 -15.76 -6.27
C ASP A 26 22.69 -15.47 -6.51
N LEU A 27 22.25 -15.57 -7.77
CA LEU A 27 20.84 -15.40 -8.14
C LEU A 27 19.93 -16.44 -7.47
N THR A 28 20.43 -17.66 -7.29
CA THR A 28 19.68 -18.72 -6.58
C THR A 28 19.58 -18.42 -5.09
N ALA A 29 20.64 -17.91 -4.47
CA ALA A 29 20.62 -17.49 -3.07
C ALA A 29 19.63 -16.32 -2.84
N GLU A 30 19.62 -15.34 -3.74
CA GLU A 30 18.69 -14.21 -3.70
C GLU A 30 17.24 -14.67 -3.89
N LYS A 31 16.98 -15.54 -4.87
CA LYS A 31 15.66 -16.16 -5.08
C LYS A 31 15.16 -16.86 -3.82
N LEU A 32 16.00 -17.65 -3.15
CA LEU A 32 15.64 -18.33 -1.90
C LEU A 32 15.37 -17.35 -0.76
N ALA A 33 16.14 -16.26 -0.66
CA ALA A 33 15.90 -15.20 0.33
C ALA A 33 14.52 -14.54 0.12
N ILE A 34 14.19 -14.18 -1.12
CA ILE A 34 12.89 -13.61 -1.48
C ILE A 34 11.75 -14.60 -1.20
N GLN A 35 11.93 -15.88 -1.50
CA GLN A 35 10.93 -16.92 -1.20
C GLN A 35 10.66 -17.05 0.30
N ARG A 36 11.70 -16.99 1.15
CA ARG A 36 11.54 -17.00 2.61
C ARG A 36 10.79 -15.75 3.11
N LEU A 37 11.09 -14.58 2.55
CA LEU A 37 10.36 -13.35 2.88
C LEU A 37 8.88 -13.45 2.46
N LEU A 38 8.60 -13.98 1.27
CA LEU A 38 7.23 -14.22 0.82
C LEU A 38 6.48 -15.21 1.70
N GLN A 39 7.12 -16.28 2.15
CA GLN A 39 6.53 -17.25 3.08
C GLN A 39 6.25 -16.60 4.44
N ARG A 40 7.18 -15.81 4.98
CA ARG A 40 6.98 -15.04 6.22
C ARG A 40 5.78 -14.10 6.10
N ILE A 41 5.74 -13.30 5.04
CA ILE A 41 4.61 -12.43 4.74
C ILE A 41 3.32 -13.24 4.63
N ARG A 42 3.31 -14.40 3.97
CA ARG A 42 2.11 -15.26 3.86
C ARG A 42 1.67 -15.85 5.21
N HIS A 43 2.61 -16.24 6.07
CA HIS A 43 2.31 -16.80 7.40
C HIS A 43 1.78 -15.74 8.37
N ASP A 44 2.40 -14.55 8.42
CA ASP A 44 1.93 -13.42 9.24
C ASP A 44 0.53 -12.93 8.82
N ASN A 45 0.12 -13.30 7.61
CA ASN A 45 -1.14 -12.94 6.99
C ASN A 45 -2.30 -13.93 7.22
N LEU A 46 -2.12 -15.03 7.97
CA LEU A 46 -3.19 -16.05 8.07
C LEU A 46 -3.97 -16.04 9.39
N SER A 47 -3.44 -15.54 10.51
CA SER A 47 -4.21 -15.52 11.79
C SER A 47 -4.75 -14.14 12.20
N THR A 48 -4.19 -13.04 11.68
CA THR A 48 -4.56 -11.66 12.08
C THR A 48 -5.30 -10.88 10.99
N ARG A 49 -5.45 -11.46 9.79
CA ARG A 49 -5.73 -10.70 8.56
C ARG A 49 -7.19 -10.53 8.19
N GLU A 50 -8.13 -11.41 8.54
CA GLU A 50 -9.53 -11.20 8.12
C GLU A 50 -10.15 -9.97 8.78
N VAL A 51 -9.98 -9.82 10.10
CA VAL A 51 -10.51 -8.68 10.84
C VAL A 51 -9.71 -7.40 10.57
N THR A 52 -8.38 -7.50 10.42
CA THR A 52 -7.51 -6.34 10.17
C THR A 52 -7.56 -5.87 8.70
N ARG A 53 -7.68 -6.77 7.71
CA ARG A 53 -7.94 -6.38 6.30
C ARG A 53 -9.31 -5.75 6.16
N LYS A 54 -10.38 -6.31 6.74
CA LYS A 54 -11.71 -5.72 6.62
C LYS A 54 -11.74 -4.33 7.25
N ASN A 55 -11.22 -4.17 8.45
CA ASN A 55 -11.17 -2.87 9.12
C ASN A 55 -10.22 -1.86 8.44
N SER A 56 -9.09 -2.29 7.87
CA SER A 56 -8.20 -1.39 7.12
C SER A 56 -8.72 -1.07 5.72
N PHE A 57 -9.38 -2.00 5.05
CA PHE A 57 -9.98 -1.82 3.73
C PHE A 57 -11.21 -0.93 3.80
N ASP A 58 -12.16 -1.22 4.68
CA ASP A 58 -13.35 -0.38 4.90
C ASP A 58 -12.92 1.03 5.32
N ARG A 59 -11.90 1.13 6.19
CA ARG A 59 -11.29 2.41 6.56
C ARG A 59 -10.74 3.15 5.34
N ILE A 60 -9.87 2.52 4.55
CA ILE A 60 -9.23 3.16 3.39
C ILE A 60 -10.30 3.62 2.40
N LEU A 61 -11.33 2.81 2.14
CA LEU A 61 -12.43 3.17 1.26
C LEU A 61 -13.20 4.39 1.77
N ILE A 62 -13.57 4.40 3.05
CA ILE A 62 -14.33 5.50 3.67
C ILE A 62 -13.49 6.78 3.66
N GLU A 63 -12.24 6.72 4.13
CA GLU A 63 -11.35 7.89 4.23
C GLU A 63 -11.03 8.45 2.84
N ASN A 64 -10.77 7.60 1.84
CA ASN A 64 -10.59 8.04 0.45
C ASN A 64 -11.85 8.67 -0.14
N LYS A 65 -13.04 8.13 0.17
CA LYS A 65 -14.32 8.72 -0.28
C LYS A 65 -14.53 10.10 0.34
N ILE A 66 -14.24 10.27 1.63
CA ILE A 66 -14.31 11.58 2.30
C ILE A 66 -13.36 12.57 1.63
N LEU A 67 -12.10 12.18 1.41
CA LEU A 67 -11.12 13.03 0.72
C LEU A 67 -11.58 13.42 -0.68
N LYS A 68 -12.09 12.46 -1.44
CA LYS A 68 -12.58 12.69 -2.80
C LYS A 68 -13.73 13.71 -2.80
N ILE A 69 -14.71 13.55 -1.91
CA ILE A 69 -15.83 14.50 -1.80
C ILE A 69 -15.33 15.91 -1.46
N LEU A 70 -14.48 16.04 -0.44
CA LEU A 70 -13.99 17.34 0.01
C LEU A 70 -13.11 18.03 -1.05
N LYS A 71 -12.30 17.26 -1.80
CA LYS A 71 -11.49 17.76 -2.91
C LYS A 71 -12.33 18.18 -4.11
N GLU A 72 -13.29 17.35 -4.52
CA GLU A 72 -14.10 17.58 -5.72
C GLU A 72 -15.14 18.68 -5.53
N TYR A 73 -15.74 18.79 -4.34
CA TYR A 73 -16.78 19.79 -4.08
C TYR A 73 -16.20 21.21 -3.97
N GLY A 74 -14.92 21.34 -3.60
CA GLY A 74 -14.26 22.64 -3.38
C GLY A 74 -14.98 23.53 -2.35
N LYS A 75 -15.87 22.94 -1.55
CA LYS A 75 -16.72 23.60 -0.57
C LYS A 75 -16.83 22.73 0.66
N PRO A 76 -17.05 23.32 1.84
CA PRO A 76 -17.23 22.54 3.04
C PRO A 76 -18.49 21.67 2.99
N VAL A 77 -18.40 20.45 3.53
CA VAL A 77 -19.48 19.46 3.53
C VAL A 77 -19.85 19.08 4.96
N SER A 78 -21.13 18.86 5.20
CA SER A 78 -21.63 18.48 6.52
C SER A 78 -21.29 17.03 6.86
N SER A 79 -21.16 16.73 8.16
CA SER A 79 -20.92 15.36 8.65
C SER A 79 -22.03 14.39 8.24
N LYS A 80 -23.27 14.89 8.16
CA LYS A 80 -24.43 14.09 7.73
C LYS A 80 -24.28 13.69 6.26
N GLU A 81 -23.97 14.65 5.41
CA GLU A 81 -23.81 14.42 3.97
C GLU A 81 -22.60 13.53 3.66
N LEU A 82 -21.47 13.75 4.34
CA LEU A 82 -20.32 12.84 4.24
C LEU A 82 -20.67 11.42 4.69
N TYR A 83 -21.44 11.27 5.77
CA TYR A 83 -21.89 9.96 6.25
C TYR A 83 -22.78 9.27 5.23
N ASP A 84 -23.81 9.96 4.73
CA ASP A 84 -24.76 9.42 3.74
C ASP A 84 -24.01 8.96 2.47
N GLN A 85 -23.03 9.75 2.01
CA GLN A 85 -22.17 9.39 0.89
C GLN A 85 -21.28 8.18 1.18
N CYS A 86 -20.75 8.03 2.40
CA CYS A 86 -19.94 6.86 2.77
C CYS A 86 -20.80 5.59 2.91
N CYS A 87 -22.05 5.73 3.36
CA CYS A 87 -23.00 4.62 3.42
C CYS A 87 -23.30 4.02 2.05
N THR A 88 -23.16 4.77 0.95
CA THR A 88 -23.30 4.22 -0.41
C THR A 88 -22.22 3.18 -0.76
N ILE A 89 -21.05 3.25 -0.13
CA ILE A 89 -19.92 2.34 -0.36
C ILE A 89 -19.89 1.23 0.70
N ASN A 90 -20.27 1.54 1.94
CA ASN A 90 -20.36 0.57 3.02
C ASN A 90 -21.69 0.73 3.75
N HIS A 91 -22.68 -0.10 3.39
CA HIS A 91 -24.03 -0.08 3.99
C HIS A 91 -24.03 -0.44 5.48
N ASN A 92 -22.99 -1.11 5.97
CA ASN A 92 -22.84 -1.49 7.38
C ASN A 92 -22.05 -0.47 8.21
N LEU A 93 -21.74 0.70 7.64
CA LEU A 93 -21.02 1.76 8.34
C LEU A 93 -21.87 2.32 9.49
N LYS A 94 -21.41 2.08 10.72
CA LYS A 94 -22.03 2.68 11.92
C LYS A 94 -21.60 4.13 12.08
N GLN A 95 -22.49 4.97 12.58
CA GLN A 95 -22.21 6.40 12.80
C GLN A 95 -21.04 6.66 13.76
N ASN A 96 -20.87 5.83 14.79
CA ASN A 96 -19.73 5.95 15.72
C ASN A 96 -18.41 5.60 15.03
N THR A 97 -18.40 4.60 14.14
CA THR A 97 -17.23 4.25 13.32
C THR A 97 -16.88 5.39 12.36
N PHE A 98 -17.88 5.99 11.71
CA PHE A 98 -17.69 7.17 10.88
C PHE A 98 -17.08 8.36 11.64
N ARG A 99 -17.56 8.67 12.85
CA ARG A 99 -16.95 9.70 13.70
C ARG A 99 -15.48 9.40 13.99
N SER A 100 -15.13 8.14 14.26
CA SER A 100 -13.74 7.73 14.45
C SER A 100 -12.86 7.95 13.22
N HIS A 101 -13.40 7.77 12.01
CA HIS A 101 -12.69 8.12 10.77
C HIS A 101 -12.43 9.63 10.68
N LEU A 102 -13.45 10.47 10.89
CA LEU A 102 -13.28 11.92 10.87
C LEU A 102 -12.25 12.41 11.91
N HIS A 103 -12.29 11.87 13.13
CA HIS A 103 -11.31 12.21 14.17
C HIS A 103 -9.89 11.83 13.77
N ARG A 104 -9.71 10.65 13.16
CA ARG A 104 -8.42 10.19 12.66
C ARG A 104 -7.90 11.08 11.53
N MET A 105 -8.71 11.30 10.51
CA MET A 105 -8.34 12.14 9.37
C MET A 105 -8.01 13.57 9.79
N LYS A 106 -8.75 14.13 10.76
CA LYS A 106 -8.43 15.43 11.36
C LYS A 106 -7.07 15.41 12.05
N ARG A 107 -6.81 14.40 12.89
CA ARG A 107 -5.55 14.26 13.62
C ARG A 107 -4.37 14.12 12.65
N ASP A 108 -4.57 13.40 11.56
CA ASP A 108 -3.57 13.17 10.53
C ASP A 108 -3.50 14.34 9.52
N MET A 109 -4.17 15.47 9.82
CA MET A 109 -4.20 16.73 9.03
C MET A 109 -4.67 16.58 7.59
N GLN A 110 -5.46 15.54 7.30
CA GLN A 110 -5.99 15.28 5.97
C GLN A 110 -7.27 16.08 5.66
N ILE A 111 -7.99 16.49 6.71
CA ILE A 111 -9.20 17.30 6.66
C ILE A 111 -9.19 18.27 7.84
N GLN A 112 -9.93 19.37 7.73
CA GLN A 112 -10.08 20.32 8.83
C GLN A 112 -11.55 20.67 9.10
N PRO A 113 -11.91 20.98 10.36
CA PRO A 113 -13.23 21.51 10.65
C PRO A 113 -13.32 22.97 10.18
N VAL A 114 -14.47 23.35 9.63
CA VAL A 114 -14.71 24.74 9.21
C VAL A 114 -14.74 25.66 10.43
N LYS A 115 -14.02 26.78 10.35
CA LYS A 115 -14.08 27.83 11.37
C LYS A 115 -15.52 28.35 11.49
N HIS A 116 -16.07 28.35 12.71
CA HIS A 116 -17.43 28.84 13.04
C HIS A 116 -18.62 27.98 12.54
N ARG A 117 -18.40 26.78 11.95
CA ARG A 117 -19.49 25.84 11.62
C ARG A 117 -19.24 24.45 12.21
N ARG A 118 -19.93 24.13 13.30
CA ARG A 118 -19.81 22.82 13.95
C ARG A 118 -20.34 21.70 13.05
N GLY A 119 -19.55 20.63 12.92
CA GLY A 119 -19.94 19.45 12.15
C GLY A 119 -19.79 19.60 10.64
N TRP A 120 -19.11 20.65 10.18
CA TRP A 120 -18.73 20.84 8.79
C TRP A 120 -17.23 20.64 8.63
N TRP A 121 -16.86 20.07 7.49
CA TRP A 121 -15.48 19.67 7.16
C TRP A 121 -15.10 20.22 5.80
N GLU A 122 -13.84 20.60 5.66
CA GLU A 122 -13.26 21.07 4.42
C GLU A 122 -11.90 20.39 4.18
N TYR A 123 -11.48 20.37 2.92
CA TYR A 123 -10.12 19.98 2.60
C TYR A 123 -9.17 21.08 3.09
N PRO A 124 -8.01 20.75 3.69
CA PRO A 124 -7.06 21.76 4.11
C PRO A 124 -6.53 22.46 2.85
N ASP A 125 -6.73 23.77 2.76
CA ASP A 125 -6.06 24.56 1.73
C ASP A 125 -4.56 24.37 1.90
N THR A 126 -3.94 23.82 0.85
CA THR A 126 -2.48 23.71 0.78
C THR A 126 -1.99 25.07 0.30
N GLU A 127 -1.48 25.89 1.23
CA GLU A 127 -0.60 27.02 0.88
C GLU A 127 0.62 26.53 0.10
#